data_AF-A0A411MK44-F1
#
_entry.id   AF-A0A411MK44-F1
#
_cell.length_a   1.000
_cell.length_b   1.000
_cell.length_c   1.000
_cell.angle_alpha   90.00
_cell.angle_beta   90.00
_cell.angle_gamma   90.00
#
_symmetry.space_group_name_H-M   'P 1'
#
loop_
_entity.id
_entity.type
_entity.pdbx_description
1 polymer ?
#
loop_
_entity_poly.entity_id
_entity_poly.type
_entity_poly.pdbx_seq_one_letter_code
_entity_poly.pdbx_strand_id
1 'polypeptide(L)' 'MNVKADALEILEDRFTKLASGPSDQLYGEVDMAIEMCGLLGFISFSERSHFQLRRDRIKQRDVDEFLLREGLLP' A
#
# COMPACT_ATOMS: atom_id res chain seq x y z
N MET A 1 8.36 -23.00 7.40
CA MET A 1 8.36 -21.65 6.82
C MET A 1 7.41 -21.67 5.64
N ASN A 2 6.38 -20.82 5.65
CA ASN A 2 5.41 -20.74 4.56
C ASN A 2 5.63 -19.41 3.84
N VAL A 3 6.50 -19.43 2.84
CA VAL A 3 6.99 -18.23 2.12
C VAL A 3 5.83 -17.36 1.61
N LYS A 4 4.72 -17.98 1.19
CA LYS A 4 3.52 -17.24 0.77
C LYS A 4 2.88 -16.50 1.93
N ALA A 5 2.67 -17.17 3.06
CA ALA A 5 2.07 -16.55 4.24
C ALA A 5 2.94 -15.41 4.77
N ASP A 6 4.26 -15.64 4.86
CA ASP A 6 5.23 -14.65 5.32
C ASP A 6 5.23 -13.40 4.41
N ALA A 7 5.15 -13.58 3.09
CA ALA A 7 5.09 -12.47 2.14
C ALA A 7 3.78 -11.67 2.24
N LEU A 8 2.64 -12.33 2.43
CA LEU A 8 1.35 -11.66 2.63
C LEU A 8 1.29 -10.90 3.96
N GLU A 9 1.89 -11.44 5.01
CA GLU A 9 2.02 -10.75 6.29
C GLU A 9 2.86 -9.49 6.16
N ILE A 10 3.99 -9.55 5.44
CA ILE A 10 4.82 -8.37 5.16
C ILE A 10 4.01 -7.32 4.38
N LEU A 11 3.25 -7.72 3.36
CA LEU A 11 2.42 -6.80 2.58
C LEU A 11 1.40 -6.08 3.47
N GLU A 12 0.70 -6.81 4.33
CA GLU A 12 -0.29 -6.22 5.25
C GLU A 12 0.34 -5.33 6.33
N ASP A 13 1.51 -5.70 6.87
CA ASP A 13 2.25 -4.86 7.81
C ASP A 13 2.66 -3.52 7.15
N ARG A 14 3.09 -3.55 5.88
CA ARG A 14 3.41 -2.32 5.14
C ARG A 14 2.20 -1.43 4.92
N PHE A 15 1.05 -2.00 4.58
CA PHE A 15 -0.20 -1.24 4.54
C PHE A 15 -0.58 -0.64 5.89
N THR A 16 -0.40 -1.39 6.97
CA THR A 16 -0.71 -0.94 8.33
C THR A 16 0.16 0.25 8.72
N LYS A 17 1.47 0.18 8.43
CA LYS A 17 2.40 1.29 8.66
C LYS A 17 2.06 2.51 7.80
N LEU A 18 1.75 2.30 6.53
CA LEU A 18 1.37 3.38 5.62
C LEU A 18 0.05 4.06 6.04
N ALA A 19 -0.90 3.29 6.59
CA ALA A 19 -2.15 3.84 7.10
C ALA A 19 -1.94 4.77 8.31
N SER A 20 -0.85 4.60 9.07
CA SER A 20 -0.51 5.44 10.23
C SER A 20 0.05 6.81 9.88
N GLY A 21 0.46 7.04 8.63
CA GLY A 21 0.88 8.34 8.14
C GLY A 21 1.64 8.27 6.82
N PRO A 22 1.73 9.40 6.09
CA PRO A 22 2.39 9.45 4.79
C PRO A 22 3.90 9.18 4.90
N SER A 23 4.41 8.32 4.02
CA SER A 23 5.84 8.06 3.88
C SER A 23 6.14 7.57 2.47
N ASP A 24 6.95 8.31 1.73
CA ASP A 24 7.34 7.95 0.36
C ASP A 24 8.11 6.62 0.31
N GLN A 25 8.91 6.33 1.35
CA GLN A 25 9.57 5.04 1.49
C GLN A 25 8.54 3.91 1.63
N LEU A 26 7.54 4.07 2.50
CA LEU A 26 6.52 3.03 2.71
C LEU A 26 5.64 2.84 1.47
N TYR A 27 5.35 3.89 0.71
CA TYR A 27 4.69 3.76 -0.61
C TYR A 27 5.50 2.88 -1.55
N GLY A 28 6.81 3.12 -1.68
CA GLY A 28 7.69 2.30 -2.51
C GLY A 28 7.78 0.85 -2.03
N GLU A 29 7.83 0.63 -0.71
CA GLU A 29 7.84 -0.72 -0.12
C GLU A 29 6.53 -1.47 -0.36
N VAL A 30 5.37 -0.81 -0.27
CA VAL A 30 4.07 -1.40 -0.62
C VAL A 30 4.02 -1.74 -2.10
N ASP A 31 4.41 -0.81 -2.98
CA ASP A 31 4.41 -1.02 -4.43
C ASP A 31 5.29 -2.21 -4.82
N MET A 32 6.48 -2.34 -4.19
CA MET A 32 7.38 -3.47 -4.37
C MET A 32 6.78 -4.78 -3.83
N ALA A 33 6.18 -4.77 -2.65
CA ALA A 33 5.58 -5.97 -2.06
C ALA A 33 4.41 -6.50 -2.90
N ILE A 34 3.58 -5.61 -3.45
CA ILE A 34 2.50 -5.97 -4.39
C ILE A 34 3.07 -6.64 -5.64
N GLU A 35 4.10 -6.03 -6.26
CA GLU A 35 4.74 -6.58 -7.46
C GLU A 35 5.33 -7.97 -7.18
N MET A 36 6.10 -8.10 -6.10
CA MET A 36 6.76 -9.36 -5.72
C MET A 36 5.75 -10.47 -5.46
N CYS A 37 4.67 -10.18 -4.72
CA CYS A 37 3.60 -11.17 -4.49
C CYS A 37 2.92 -11.59 -5.80
N GLY A 38 2.75 -10.65 -6.74
CA GLY A 38 2.20 -10.95 -8.06
C GLY A 38 3.12 -11.83 -8.90
N LEU A 39 4.42 -11.48 -8.99
CA LEU A 39 5.43 -12.22 -9.75
C LEU A 39 5.62 -13.65 -9.22
N LEU A 40 5.52 -13.85 -7.90
CA LEU A 40 5.62 -15.16 -7.27
C LEU A 40 4.32 -15.99 -7.33
N GLY A 41 3.24 -15.43 -7.89
CA GLY A 41 1.93 -16.09 -7.96
C GLY A 41 1.26 -16.25 -6.59
N PHE A 42 1.67 -15.47 -5.59
CA PHE A 42 1.08 -15.51 -4.25
C PHE A 42 -0.27 -14.81 -4.20
N ILE A 43 -0.46 -13.82 -5.08
CA ILE A 43 -1.72 -13.13 -5.31
C ILE A 43 -2.10 -13.24 -6.78
N SER A 44 -3.40 -13.34 -7.05
CA SER A 44 -4.00 -13.26 -8.37
C SER A 44 -3.93 -11.85 -8.93
N PHE A 45 -4.23 -11.72 -10.22
CA PHE A 45 -4.38 -10.41 -10.86
C PHE A 45 -5.44 -9.55 -10.17
N SER A 46 -6.59 -10.13 -9.79
CA SER A 46 -7.65 -9.42 -9.09
C SER A 46 -7.22 -8.91 -7.72
N GLU A 47 -6.48 -9.73 -6.95
CA GLU A 47 -5.94 -9.32 -5.65
C GLU A 47 -4.89 -8.22 -5.82
N ARG A 48 -4.03 -8.31 -6.83
CA ARG A 48 -3.08 -7.26 -7.18
C ARG A 48 -3.78 -5.92 -7.46
N SER A 49 -4.82 -5.91 -8.30
CA SER A 49 -5.62 -4.71 -8.55
C SER A 49 -6.28 -4.17 -7.28
N HIS A 50 -6.78 -5.06 -6.41
CA HIS A 50 -7.36 -4.65 -5.13
C HIS A 50 -6.33 -3.96 -4.22
N PHE A 51 -5.11 -4.49 -4.10
CA PHE A 51 -4.05 -3.86 -3.31
C PHE A 51 -3.61 -2.51 -3.90
N GLN A 52 -3.52 -2.39 -5.23
CA GLN A 52 -3.21 -1.12 -5.88
C GLN A 52 -4.28 -0.06 -5.58
N LEU A 53 -5.56 -0.41 -5.70
CA LEU A 53 -6.67 0.49 -5.34
C LEU A 53 -6.64 0.89 -3.87
N ARG A 54 -6.29 -0.03 -2.96
CA ARG A 54 -6.13 0.29 -1.54
C ARG A 54 -5.01 1.30 -1.32
N ARG A 55 -3.85 1.11 -1.96
CA ARG A 55 -2.70 2.02 -1.91
C ARG A 55 -3.08 3.41 -2.44
N ASP A 56 -3.79 3.48 -3.56
CA ASP A 56 -4.20 4.76 -4.15
C ASP A 56 -5.19 5.51 -3.29
N ARG A 57 -6.11 4.82 -2.60
CA ARG A 57 -7.01 5.43 -1.62
C ARG A 57 -6.25 6.04 -0.44
N ILE A 58 -5.21 5.36 0.05
CA ILE A 58 -4.37 5.92 1.13
C ILE A 58 -3.61 7.15 0.61
N LYS A 59 -3.06 7.10 -0.61
CA LYS A 59 -2.39 8.26 -1.22
C LYS A 59 -3.33 9.44 -1.38
N GLN A 60 -4.56 9.21 -1.83
CA GLN A 60 -5.55 10.26 -1.96
C GLN A 60 -5.88 10.87 -0.60
N ARG A 61 -6.14 10.05 0.43
CA ARG A 61 -6.36 10.53 1.80
C ARG A 61 -5.21 11.41 2.28
N ASP A 62 -3.96 10.94 2.12
CA ASP A 62 -2.78 11.68 2.58
C ASP A 62 -2.61 13.02 1.84
N VAL A 63 -2.93 13.05 0.55
CA VAL A 63 -2.94 14.29 -0.24
C VAL A 63 -4.04 15.23 0.25
N ASP A 64 -5.26 14.72 0.48
CA ASP A 64 -6.38 15.53 0.98
C ASP A 64 -6.07 16.11 2.36
N GLU A 65 -5.49 15.32 3.27
CA GLU A 65 -5.06 15.77 4.60
C GLU A 65 -3.98 16.86 4.51
N PHE A 66 -3.02 16.71 3.60
CA PHE A 66 -2.00 17.72 3.33
C PHE A 66 -2.65 19.02 2.80
N LEU A 67 -3.48 18.93 1.77
CA LEU A 67 -4.12 20.10 1.17
C LEU A 67 -5.03 20.81 2.16
N LEU A 68 -5.77 20.08 3.01
CA LEU A 68 -6.59 20.66 4.07
C LEU A 68 -5.74 21.41 5.09
N ARG A 69 -4.60 20.84 5.50
CA ARG A 69 -3.65 21.50 6.43
C ARG A 69 -3.06 22.78 5.85
N GLU A 70 -2.78 22.80 4.55
CA GLU A 70 -2.25 23.97 3.85
C GLU A 70 -3.35 24.97 3.45
N GLY A 71 -4.63 24.70 3.74
CA GLY A 71 -5.76 25.56 3.36
C GLY A 71 -6.04 25.59 1.86
N LEU A 72 -5.61 24.56 1.13
CA LEU A 72 -5.78 24.37 -0.32
C LEU A 72 -7.00 23.52 -0.67
N LEU A 73 -7.64 22.90 0.33
CA LEU A 73 -8.99 22.35 0.24
C LEU A 73 -9.93 23.16 1.15
N PRO A 74 -11.19 23.38 0.71
CA PRO A 74 -12.20 24.11 1.48
C PRO A 74 -12.63 23.39 2.76
#